data_AF-A0A240ENV8-F1
#
_entry.id   AF-A0A240ENV8-F1
#
_cell.length_a   1.000
_cell.length_b   1.000
_cell.length_c   1.000
_cell.angle_alpha   90.00
_cell.angle_beta   90.00
_cell.angle_gamma   90.00
#
_symmetry.space_group_name_H-M   'P 1'
#
loop_
_entity.id
_entity.type
_entity.pdbx_description
1 polymer ?
#
loop_
_entity_poly.entity_id
_entity_poly.type
_entity_poly.pdbx_seq_one_letter_code
_entity_poly.pdbx_strand_id
1 'polypeptide(L)'
;MLGIYVLPFLTQPDSPSLASVTADANQIVVKGTFDKDRQDSDLLHWGEGKISFTNDSAMFIGELAPGPDYKLYLSPTYVETEADFIANKARMLQVGDVKNFDRFLLSLPAGTDLSQYTAAIIWCESFGEFITSAQLQTN
;
A
#
# COMPACT_ATOMS: atom_id res chain seq x y z
N MET A 1 14.06 -10.24 31.16
CA MET A 1 15.00 -10.25 30.02
C MET A 1 14.44 -9.31 28.98
N LEU A 2 15.07 -8.15 28.76
CA LEU A 2 14.75 -7.32 27.60
C LEU A 2 15.26 -8.08 26.37
N GLY A 3 14.34 -8.69 25.62
CA GLY A 3 14.66 -9.25 24.32
C GLY A 3 14.95 -8.10 23.37
N ILE A 4 16.21 -7.94 22.99
CA ILE A 4 16.57 -7.12 21.84
C ILE A 4 16.03 -7.89 20.63
N TYR A 5 14.84 -7.51 20.15
CA TYR A 5 14.37 -7.92 18.84
C TYR A 5 15.30 -7.24 17.83
N VAL A 6 16.28 -8.02 17.35
CA VAL A 6 17.12 -7.61 16.23
C VAL A 6 16.19 -7.60 15.03
N LEU A 7 15.76 -6.42 14.59
CA LEU A 7 15.08 -6.25 13.31
C LEU A 7 15.92 -6.98 12.25
N PRO A 8 15.35 -7.91 11.45
CA PRO A 8 16.06 -8.36 10.26
C PRO A 8 16.45 -7.10 9.50
N PHE A 9 17.70 -7.01 9.06
CA PHE A 9 18.20 -5.82 8.37
C PHE A 9 17.23 -5.46 7.24
N LEU A 10 16.40 -4.43 7.47
CA LEU A 10 15.46 -3.90 6.50
C LEU A 10 16.25 -3.07 5.49
N THR A 11 17.14 -3.72 4.74
CA THR A 11 17.82 -3.06 3.61
C THR A 11 16.81 -2.97 2.47
N GLN A 12 16.24 -1.80 2.30
CA GLN A 12 15.40 -1.48 1.16
C GLN A 12 16.29 -1.47 -0.11
N PRO A 13 15.86 -2.06 -1.24
CA PRO A 13 16.49 -1.79 -2.52
C PRO A 13 16.38 -0.29 -2.87
N ASP A 14 17.22 0.15 -3.81
CA ASP A 14 17.09 1.50 -4.37
C ASP A 14 15.68 1.69 -4.93
N SER A 15 15.08 2.83 -4.61
CA SER A 15 13.75 3.17 -5.09
C SER A 15 13.77 3.53 -6.58
N PRO A 16 12.70 3.22 -7.33
CA PRO A 16 12.59 3.62 -8.73
C PRO A 16 12.68 5.16 -8.83
N SER A 17 13.28 5.68 -9.90
CA SER A 17 13.37 7.13 -10.09
C SER A 17 11.98 7.79 -10.08
N LEU A 18 11.89 9.06 -9.66
CA LEU A 18 10.64 9.80 -9.75
C LEU A 18 10.08 9.79 -11.18
N ALA A 19 10.95 10.01 -12.17
CA ALA A 19 10.58 10.02 -13.58
C ALA A 19 9.96 8.69 -14.05
N SER A 20 10.49 7.55 -13.58
CA SER A 20 9.91 6.24 -13.93
C SER A 20 8.57 5.98 -13.25
N VAL A 21 8.37 6.45 -12.01
CA VAL A 21 7.08 6.28 -11.32
C VAL A 21 6.00 7.18 -11.94
N THR A 22 6.37 8.37 -12.43
CA THR A 22 5.41 9.34 -13.00
C THR A 22 5.33 9.32 -14.51
N ALA A 23 5.95 8.36 -15.19
CA ALA A 23 6.03 8.31 -16.65
C ALA A 23 4.64 8.34 -17.31
N ASP A 24 3.66 7.64 -16.71
CA ASP A 24 2.29 7.52 -17.20
C ASP A 24 1.28 8.33 -16.40
N ALA A 25 1.71 9.46 -15.81
CA ALA A 25 0.83 10.28 -14.96
C ALA A 25 -0.43 10.82 -15.69
N ASN A 26 -0.39 10.93 -17.02
CA ASN A 26 -1.54 11.31 -17.85
C ASN A 26 -2.56 10.16 -18.07
N GLN A 27 -2.22 8.92 -17.71
CA GLN A 27 -3.09 7.75 -17.83
C GLN A 27 -3.76 7.38 -16.49
N ILE A 28 -3.59 8.18 -15.45
CA ILE A 28 -4.17 7.91 -14.14
C ILE A 28 -5.70 8.02 -14.20
N VAL A 29 -6.39 6.94 -13.81
CA VAL A 29 -7.86 6.83 -13.80
C VAL A 29 -8.43 6.81 -12.38
N VAL A 30 -7.64 6.38 -11.39
CA VAL A 30 -8.07 6.30 -9.98
C VAL A 30 -6.96 6.80 -9.07
N LYS A 31 -7.31 7.51 -7.99
CA LYS A 31 -6.38 8.09 -7.02
C LYS A 31 -6.88 7.90 -5.59
N GLY A 32 -5.94 7.92 -4.64
CA GLY A 32 -6.22 7.95 -3.22
C GLY A 32 -5.08 8.61 -2.45
N THR A 33 -5.35 8.96 -1.19
CA THR A 33 -4.36 9.54 -0.28
C THR A 33 -4.26 8.68 0.97
N PHE A 34 -3.08 8.13 1.22
CA PHE A 34 -2.72 7.54 2.50
C PHE A 34 -2.50 8.66 3.52
N ASP A 35 -2.95 8.43 4.75
CA ASP A 35 -2.74 9.33 5.89
C ASP A 35 -2.10 8.51 7.00
N LYS A 36 -1.18 9.12 7.74
CA LYS A 36 -0.50 8.50 8.87
C LYS A 36 -1.44 8.30 10.07
N ASP A 37 -2.53 9.07 10.16
CA ASP A 37 -3.46 9.07 11.28
C ASP A 37 -4.68 8.18 10.98
N ARG A 38 -4.44 6.88 10.74
CA ARG A 38 -5.49 5.86 10.64
C ARG A 38 -5.81 5.24 11.99
N GLN A 39 -6.98 4.60 12.08
CA GLN A 39 -7.50 4.07 13.33
C GLN A 39 -6.51 3.14 14.06
N ASP A 40 -5.91 2.18 13.35
CA ASP A 40 -4.90 1.26 13.90
C ASP A 40 -3.46 1.65 13.53
N SER A 41 -3.22 2.85 13.00
CA SER A 41 -1.83 3.31 12.80
C SER A 41 -1.18 3.71 14.12
N ASP A 42 0.12 3.42 14.25
CA ASP A 42 0.92 3.73 15.43
C ASP A 42 2.31 4.29 15.06
N LEU A 43 3.21 4.43 16.05
CA LEU A 43 4.56 4.98 15.85
C LEU A 43 5.45 4.14 14.92
N LEU A 44 5.15 2.85 14.77
CA LEU A 44 5.92 1.87 13.99
C LEU A 44 5.15 1.40 12.73
N HIS A 45 3.83 1.56 12.68
CA HIS A 45 2.96 1.09 11.61
C HIS A 45 2.13 2.25 11.05
N TRP A 46 2.69 2.96 10.08
CA TRP A 46 2.04 4.12 9.47
C TRP A 46 2.49 4.31 8.03
N GLY A 47 1.73 5.09 7.28
CA GLY A 47 2.11 5.53 5.95
C GLY A 47 1.27 6.70 5.45
N GLU A 48 1.90 7.61 4.71
CA GLU A 48 1.26 8.77 4.13
C GLU A 48 1.71 9.02 2.69
N GLY A 49 0.87 9.66 1.89
CA GLY A 49 1.21 10.05 0.52
C GLY A 49 0.14 9.68 -0.50
N LYS A 50 0.51 9.72 -1.78
CA LYS A 50 -0.43 9.55 -2.89
C LYS A 50 -0.27 8.18 -3.50
N ILE A 51 -1.39 7.47 -3.61
CA ILE A 51 -1.52 6.26 -4.44
C ILE A 51 -2.33 6.63 -5.68
N SER A 52 -1.89 6.17 -6.84
CA SER A 52 -2.51 6.44 -8.14
C SER A 52 -2.48 5.20 -9.00
N PHE A 53 -3.49 5.03 -9.84
CA PHE A 53 -3.65 3.85 -10.67
C PHE A 53 -3.90 4.24 -12.12
N THR A 54 -3.16 3.62 -13.03
CA THR A 54 -3.57 3.45 -14.42
C THR A 54 -4.36 2.14 -14.54
N ASN A 55 -4.83 1.77 -15.73
CA ASN A 55 -5.48 0.47 -15.92
C ASN A 55 -4.56 -0.72 -15.63
N ASP A 56 -3.24 -0.52 -15.68
CA ASP A 56 -2.26 -1.61 -15.62
C ASP A 56 -1.24 -1.47 -14.47
N SER A 57 -1.24 -0.35 -13.75
CA SER A 57 -0.20 -0.06 -12.74
C SER A 57 -0.73 0.67 -11.51
N ALA A 58 -0.11 0.41 -10.36
CA ALA A 58 -0.24 1.14 -9.12
C ALA A 58 1.05 1.91 -8.81
N MET A 59 0.93 3.22 -8.59
CA MET A 59 2.01 4.16 -8.35
C MET A 59 1.86 4.78 -6.97
N PHE A 60 2.93 4.78 -6.18
CA PHE A 60 2.96 5.44 -4.88
C PHE A 60 4.12 6.44 -4.79
N ILE A 61 3.86 7.59 -4.18
CA ILE A 61 4.85 8.59 -3.78
C ILE A 61 4.45 9.09 -2.39
N GLY A 62 5.33 8.92 -1.41
CA GLY A 62 5.07 9.27 -0.02
C GLY A 62 6.13 8.76 0.94
N GLU A 63 5.70 8.31 2.11
CA GLU A 63 6.54 7.68 3.11
C GLU A 63 5.74 6.60 3.86
N LEU A 64 6.34 5.44 4.06
CA LEU A 64 5.82 4.33 4.84
C LEU A 64 6.83 4.00 5.94
N ALA A 65 6.34 3.64 7.12
CA ALA A 65 7.20 3.04 8.14
C ALA A 65 7.84 1.76 7.59
N PRO A 66 9.17 1.57 7.70
CA PRO A 66 9.81 0.37 7.18
C PRO A 66 9.34 -0.89 7.91
N GLY A 67 8.97 -1.92 7.15
CA GLY A 67 8.60 -3.21 7.73
C GLY A 67 8.80 -4.36 6.75
N PRO A 68 8.79 -5.61 7.24
CA PRO A 68 8.95 -6.76 6.37
C PRO A 68 7.66 -7.05 5.62
N ASP A 69 7.78 -7.59 4.42
CA ASP A 69 6.68 -8.28 3.72
C ASP A 69 5.39 -7.46 3.54
N TYR A 70 5.55 -6.17 3.23
CA TYR A 70 4.42 -5.32 2.89
C TYR A 70 3.82 -5.71 1.55
N LYS A 71 2.50 -5.72 1.48
CA LYS A 71 1.72 -5.91 0.25
C LYS A 71 0.77 -4.74 0.04
N LEU A 72 0.57 -4.40 -1.23
CA LEU A 72 -0.55 -3.55 -1.63
C LEU A 72 -1.78 -4.44 -1.87
N TYR A 73 -2.89 -4.09 -1.24
CA TYR A 73 -4.22 -4.68 -1.46
C TYR A 73 -5.20 -3.66 -2.03
N LEU A 74 -6.08 -4.12 -2.92
CA LEU A 74 -7.28 -3.39 -3.32
C LEU A 74 -8.51 -4.04 -2.67
N SER A 75 -9.36 -3.24 -2.04
CA SER A 75 -10.53 -3.72 -1.30
C SER A 75 -11.83 -3.12 -1.83
N PRO A 76 -12.91 -3.91 -1.93
CA PRO A 76 -14.25 -3.44 -2.30
C PRO A 76 -14.91 -2.59 -1.19
N THR A 77 -14.32 -2.58 0.01
CA THR A 77 -14.78 -1.79 1.16
C THR A 77 -13.62 -1.08 1.82
N TYR A 78 -13.85 0.12 2.32
CA TYR A 78 -12.84 0.83 3.12
C TYR A 78 -12.63 0.15 4.48
N VAL A 79 -11.37 -0.04 4.88
CA VAL A 79 -10.98 -0.66 6.16
C VAL A 79 -9.83 0.13 6.78
N GLU A 80 -9.82 0.24 8.10
CA GLU A 80 -8.79 0.97 8.87
C GLU A 80 -8.28 0.19 10.09
N THR A 81 -8.76 -1.04 10.31
CA THR A 81 -8.34 -1.89 11.43
C THR A 81 -7.79 -3.24 10.97
N GLU A 82 -6.94 -3.87 11.78
CA GLU A 82 -6.45 -5.23 11.48
C GLU A 82 -7.60 -6.24 11.46
N ALA A 83 -8.54 -6.11 12.39
CA ALA A 83 -9.70 -6.97 12.48
C ALA A 83 -10.56 -6.87 11.21
N ASP A 84 -10.82 -5.65 10.73
CA ASP A 84 -11.55 -5.43 9.48
C ASP A 84 -10.76 -5.93 8.28
N PHE A 85 -9.44 -5.71 8.24
CA PHE A 85 -8.61 -6.24 7.17
C PHE A 85 -8.73 -7.77 7.08
N ILE A 86 -8.54 -8.48 8.19
CA ILE A 86 -8.62 -9.95 8.25
C ILE A 86 -10.01 -10.43 7.84
N ALA A 87 -11.07 -9.79 8.33
CA ALA A 87 -12.45 -10.16 8.00
C ALA A 87 -12.77 -9.98 6.49
N ASN A 88 -12.09 -9.04 5.83
CA ASN A 88 -12.35 -8.68 4.44
C ASN A 88 -11.33 -9.25 3.44
N LYS A 89 -10.16 -9.73 3.89
CA LYS A 89 -9.00 -10.11 3.08
C LYS A 89 -9.33 -11.05 1.92
N ALA A 90 -10.20 -12.03 2.13
CA ALA A 90 -10.59 -13.00 1.10
C ALA A 90 -11.32 -12.38 -0.11
N ARG A 91 -11.80 -11.13 0.01
CA ARG A 91 -12.47 -10.37 -1.05
C ARG A 91 -11.57 -9.30 -1.67
N MET A 92 -10.34 -9.17 -1.18
CA MET A 92 -9.39 -8.18 -1.65
C MET A 92 -8.50 -8.78 -2.75
N LEU A 93 -8.01 -7.91 -3.63
CA LEU A 93 -6.97 -8.26 -4.58
C LEU A 93 -5.60 -7.91 -3.99
N GLN A 94 -4.75 -8.91 -3.80
CA GLN A 94 -3.32 -8.68 -3.54
C GLN A 94 -2.65 -8.26 -4.85
N VAL A 95 -2.19 -7.01 -4.93
CA VAL A 95 -1.55 -6.46 -6.13
C VAL A 95 -0.09 -6.92 -6.25
N GLY A 96 0.68 -6.80 -5.16
CA GLY A 96 2.10 -7.15 -5.18
C GLY A 96 2.86 -6.70 -3.94
N ASP A 97 4.15 -7.04 -3.93
CA ASP A 97 5.08 -6.71 -2.85
C ASP A 97 5.46 -5.23 -2.87
N VAL A 98 5.39 -4.58 -1.72
CA VAL A 98 5.91 -3.23 -1.49
C VAL A 98 7.29 -3.36 -0.86
N LYS A 99 8.32 -3.18 -1.68
CA LYS A 99 9.73 -3.30 -1.27
C LYS A 99 10.40 -1.95 -1.03
N ASN A 100 9.71 -0.85 -1.37
CA ASN A 100 10.22 0.50 -1.29
C ASN A 100 9.22 1.36 -0.52
N PHE A 101 9.70 2.08 0.48
CA PHE A 101 8.85 2.76 1.47
C PHE A 101 8.61 4.25 1.15
N ASP A 102 9.32 4.83 0.17
CA ASP A 102 9.08 6.22 -0.26
C ASP A 102 8.39 6.33 -1.64
N ARG A 103 8.58 5.33 -2.50
CA ARG A 103 7.96 5.25 -3.83
C ARG A 103 8.01 3.86 -4.40
N PHE A 104 6.97 3.48 -5.13
CA PHE A 104 6.95 2.23 -5.88
C PHE A 104 6.09 2.33 -7.14
N LEU A 105 6.33 1.37 -8.04
CA LEU A 105 5.50 1.11 -9.20
C LEU A 105 5.25 -0.40 -9.26
N LEU A 106 3.99 -0.81 -9.17
CA LEU A 106 3.56 -2.21 -9.24
C LEU A 106 2.66 -2.42 -10.44
N SER A 107 2.78 -3.55 -11.12
CA SER A 107 1.83 -3.95 -12.17
C SER A 107 0.58 -4.52 -11.53
N LEU A 108 -0.58 -4.13 -12.05
CA LEU A 108 -1.86 -4.76 -11.73
C LEU A 108 -1.96 -6.11 -12.45
N PRO A 109 -2.61 -7.12 -11.85
CA PRO A 109 -2.98 -8.34 -12.54
C PRO A 109 -3.80 -8.05 -13.80
N ALA A 110 -3.52 -8.76 -14.89
CA ALA A 110 -4.20 -8.53 -16.17
C ALA A 110 -5.73 -8.68 -16.04
N GLY A 111 -6.47 -7.70 -16.58
CA GLY A 111 -7.93 -7.68 -16.49
C GLY A 111 -8.49 -7.21 -15.15
N THR A 112 -7.67 -6.61 -14.28
CA THR A 112 -8.16 -5.96 -13.06
C THR A 112 -9.16 -4.87 -13.40
N ASP A 113 -10.39 -5.01 -12.91
CA ASP A 113 -11.43 -3.97 -12.99
C ASP A 113 -11.37 -3.09 -11.74
N LEU A 114 -10.74 -1.91 -11.86
CA LEU A 114 -10.58 -0.97 -10.75
C LEU A 114 -11.91 -0.45 -10.20
N SER A 115 -13.02 -0.55 -10.96
CA SER A 115 -14.33 -0.11 -10.48
C SER A 115 -14.90 -1.00 -9.37
N GLN A 116 -14.33 -2.20 -9.17
CA GLN A 116 -14.72 -3.13 -8.11
C GLN A 116 -14.14 -2.77 -6.74
N TYR A 117 -13.22 -1.82 -6.68
CA TYR A 117 -12.48 -1.49 -5.46
C TYR A 117 -12.71 -0.04 -5.04
N THR A 118 -12.95 0.16 -3.75
CA THR A 118 -13.15 1.48 -3.16
C THR A 118 -11.97 1.93 -2.31
N ALA A 119 -11.01 1.04 -2.05
CA ALA A 119 -9.90 1.31 -1.14
C ALA A 119 -8.61 0.62 -1.57
N ALA A 120 -7.48 1.27 -1.29
CA ALA A 120 -6.15 0.68 -1.30
C ALA A 120 -5.64 0.55 0.14
N ILE A 121 -4.95 -0.53 0.46
CA ILE A 121 -4.42 -0.82 1.80
C ILE A 121 -2.98 -1.31 1.67
N ILE A 122 -2.10 -0.84 2.55
CA ILE A 122 -0.77 -1.42 2.77
C ILE A 122 -0.85 -2.29 4.01
N TRP A 123 -0.49 -3.57 3.88
CA TRP A 123 -0.58 -4.58 4.93
C TRP A 123 0.72 -5.35 5.07
N CYS A 124 1.16 -5.59 6.30
CA CYS A 124 2.30 -6.46 6.60
C CYS A 124 1.82 -7.91 6.78
N GLU A 125 2.14 -8.79 5.82
CA GLU A 125 1.73 -10.21 5.90
C GLU A 125 2.45 -10.97 7.02
N SER A 126 3.74 -10.68 7.23
CA SER A 126 4.56 -11.41 8.18
C SER A 126 4.19 -11.15 9.65
N PHE A 127 3.70 -9.95 9.97
CA PHE A 127 3.31 -9.58 11.34
C PHE A 127 1.81 -9.43 11.54
N GLY A 128 1.03 -9.35 10.46
CA GLY A 128 -0.40 -9.12 10.55
C GLY A 128 -0.75 -7.71 11.01
N GLU A 129 0.02 -6.72 10.53
CA GLU A 129 -0.06 -5.32 10.97
C GLU A 129 -0.64 -4.43 9.86
N PHE A 130 -1.55 -3.54 10.24
CA PHE A 130 -2.12 -2.53 9.36
C PHE A 130 -1.17 -1.32 9.24
N ILE A 131 -0.82 -0.92 8.01
CA ILE A 131 0.12 0.19 7.81
C ILE A 131 -0.61 1.49 7.48
N THR A 132 -1.46 1.48 6.45
CA THR A 132 -2.28 2.63 6.05
C THR A 132 -3.34 2.21 5.03
N SER A 133 -4.36 3.06 4.84
CA SER A 133 -5.37 2.87 3.80
C SER A 133 -5.81 4.20 3.17
N ALA A 134 -6.30 4.11 1.94
CA ALA A 134 -6.80 5.24 1.18
C ALA A 134 -8.13 4.87 0.54
N GLN A 135 -9.12 5.77 0.64
CA GLN A 135 -10.30 5.70 -0.21
C GLN A 135 -9.92 6.07 -1.65
N LEU A 136 -10.48 5.34 -2.60
CA LEU A 136 -10.21 5.51 -4.02
C LEU A 136 -11.30 6.36 -4.68
N GLN A 137 -10.86 7.29 -5.52
CA GLN A 137 -11.71 8.21 -6.25
C GLN A 137 -11.30 8.20 -7.73
N THR A 138 -12.28 8.20 -8.61
CA THR A 138 -12.03 8.35 -10.05
C THR A 138 -11.46 9.75 -10.34
N ASN A 139 -10.43 9.80 -11.17
CA ASN A 139 -9.74 11.03 -11.56
C ASN A 139 -10.51 11.83 -12.63
#